data_AF-A0AAU2RFW5-F1
#
_entry.id   AF-A0AAU2RFW5-F1
#
_cell.length_a   1.000
_cell.length_b   1.000
_cell.length_c   1.000
_cell.angle_alpha   90.00
_cell.angle_beta   90.00
_cell.angle_gamma   90.00
#
_symmetry.space_group_name_H-M   'P 1'
#
loop_
_entity.id
_entity.type
_entity.pdbx_description
1 polymer ?
#
loop_
_entity_poly.entity_id
_entity_poly.type
_entity_poly.pdbx_seq_one_letter_code
_entity_poly.pdbx_strand_id
1 'polypeptide(L)'
;MTTHTRTHVYVEFANPYLVCDQCKQPVPRWHNHDKCGCDAGFWVDPCAHKAEAVSVCPSWSPVDGCRCQEALGSVDHGPAPTPA
;
A
#
# COMPACT_ATOMS: atom_id res chain seq x y z
N MET A 1 16.79 31.59 12.90
CA MET A 1 16.62 30.46 11.96
C MET A 1 15.50 29.61 12.53
N THR A 2 14.37 29.52 11.85
CA THR A 2 13.16 28.88 12.38
C THR A 2 13.01 27.52 11.72
N THR A 3 12.99 26.44 12.52
CA THR A 3 12.72 25.10 12.01
C THR A 3 11.22 24.89 11.99
N HIS A 4 10.68 24.53 10.83
CA HIS A 4 9.28 24.12 10.69
C HIS A 4 9.22 22.58 10.67
N THR A 5 8.44 22.01 11.59
CA THR A 5 8.17 20.57 11.64
C THR A 5 6.78 20.32 11.06
N ARG A 6 6.66 19.34 10.16
CA ARG A 6 5.39 18.90 9.57
C ARG A 6 5.22 17.42 9.82
N THR A 7 4.05 17.03 10.32
CA THR A 7 3.71 15.62 10.56
C THR A 7 2.96 15.10 9.34
N HIS A 8 3.41 13.98 8.78
CA HIS A 8 2.67 13.29 7.72
C HIS A 8 1.82 12.16 8.30
N VAL A 9 0.54 12.13 7.90
CA VAL A 9 -0.39 11.07 8.30
C VAL A 9 -0.66 10.17 7.10
N TYR A 10 -0.44 8.88 7.31
CA TYR A 10 -0.67 7.84 6.31
C TYR A 10 -1.66 6.82 6.85
N VAL A 11 -2.37 6.17 5.93
CA VAL A 11 -3.18 5.01 6.23
C VAL A 11 -2.59 3.85 5.45
N GLU A 12 -2.20 2.81 6.18
CA GLU A 12 -1.61 1.60 5.62
C GLU A 12 -2.70 0.71 5.03
N PHE A 13 -2.41 0.15 3.86
CA PHE A 13 -3.31 -0.80 3.22
C PHE A 13 -3.06 -2.19 3.76
N ALA A 14 -4.15 -2.90 4.06
CA ALA A 14 -4.06 -4.30 4.44
C ALA A 14 -3.69 -5.21 3.25
N ASN A 15 -4.01 -4.79 2.01
CA ASN A 15 -3.69 -5.52 0.79
C ASN A 15 -2.25 -5.20 0.31
N PRO A 16 -1.29 -6.16 0.40
CA PRO A 16 0.09 -5.92 0.01
C PRO A 16 0.31 -5.93 -1.51
N TYR A 17 -0.72 -6.27 -2.29
CA TYR A 17 -0.64 -6.38 -3.75
C TYR A 17 -1.27 -5.17 -4.46
N LEU A 18 -1.32 -4.02 -3.77
CA LEU A 18 -1.74 -2.76 -4.37
C LEU A 18 -0.56 -2.08 -5.06
N VAL A 19 -0.82 -1.57 -6.26
CA VAL A 19 0.12 -0.78 -7.05
C VAL A 19 -0.53 0.54 -7.47
N CYS A 20 0.29 1.53 -7.77
CA CYS A 20 -0.18 2.80 -8.32
C CYS A 20 -0.69 2.58 -9.75
N ASP A 21 -1.89 3.07 -10.08
CA ASP A 21 -2.43 2.92 -11.43
C ASP A 21 -1.58 3.59 -12.53
N GLN A 22 -0.81 4.63 -12.18
CA GLN A 22 0.02 5.35 -13.16
C GLN A 22 1.38 4.69 -13.41
N CYS A 23 2.18 4.44 -12.36
CA CYS A 23 3.55 3.94 -12.51
C CYS A 23 3.72 2.45 -12.21
N LYS A 24 2.64 1.78 -11.81
CA LYS A 24 2.60 0.35 -11.45
C LYS A 24 3.59 -0.05 -10.35
N GLN A 25 4.11 0.90 -9.58
CA GLN A 25 4.95 0.64 -8.41
C GLN A 25 4.09 0.25 -7.19
N PRO A 26 4.61 -0.56 -6.26
CA PRO A 26 3.91 -0.92 -5.03
C PRO A 26 3.46 0.29 -4.22
N VAL A 27 2.25 0.22 -3.66
CA VAL A 27 1.66 1.27 -2.82
C VAL A 27 1.23 0.65 -1.49
N PRO A 28 2.08 0.68 -0.45
CA PRO A 28 1.74 0.15 0.86
C PRO A 28 0.79 1.05 1.65
N ARG A 29 0.68 2.33 1.31
CA ARG A 29 -0.11 3.31 2.07
C ARG A 29 -0.55 4.49 1.21
N TRP A 30 -1.57 5.20 1.70
CA TRP A 30 -2.02 6.47 1.12
C TRP A 30 -1.86 7.61 2.10
N HIS A 31 -1.52 8.78 1.59
CA HIS A 31 -1.46 10.00 2.38
C HIS A 31 -2.85 10.54 2.65
N ASN A 32 -3.16 10.78 3.92
CA ASN A 32 -4.46 11.31 4.36
C ASN A 32 -4.36 12.82 4.61
N HIS A 33 -4.71 13.61 3.58
CA HIS A 33 -4.69 15.08 3.64
C HIS A 33 -5.52 15.63 4.80
N ASP A 34 -6.74 15.12 5.00
CA ASP A 34 -7.69 15.60 6.01
C ASP A 34 -7.16 15.48 7.44
N LYS A 35 -6.23 14.55 7.67
CA LYS A 35 -5.61 14.33 8.99
C LYS A 35 -4.19 14.87 9.09
N CYS A 36 -3.53 15.11 7.96
CA CYS A 36 -2.14 15.52 7.91
C CYS A 36 -1.94 17.01 8.22
N GLY A 37 -2.94 17.87 8.00
CA GLY A 37 -2.83 19.31 8.26
C GLY A 37 -1.82 20.01 7.34
N CYS A 38 -1.79 19.57 6.09
CA CYS A 38 -0.69 19.71 5.16
C CYS A 38 -1.26 20.23 3.83
N ASP A 39 -0.70 21.28 3.22
CA ASP A 39 -1.23 21.86 1.97
C ASP A 39 -1.19 20.95 0.74
N ALA A 40 -0.65 19.73 0.86
CA ALA A 40 -0.57 18.78 -0.24
C ALA A 40 -1.80 17.85 -0.20
N GLY A 41 -2.37 17.55 -1.37
CA GLY A 41 -3.61 16.77 -1.49
C GLY A 41 -3.48 15.28 -1.13
N PHE A 42 -4.40 14.44 -1.59
CA PHE A 42 -4.27 12.99 -1.44
C PHE A 42 -3.28 12.42 -2.48
N TRP A 43 -2.44 11.47 -2.06
CA TRP A 43 -1.55 10.74 -2.96
C TRP A 43 -1.28 9.31 -2.47
N VAL A 44 -0.82 8.48 -3.39
CA VAL A 44 -0.28 7.15 -3.10
C VAL A 44 1.22 7.23 -2.81
N ASP A 45 1.65 6.61 -1.72
CA ASP A 45 3.05 6.58 -1.29
C ASP A 45 3.70 5.27 -1.76
N PRO A 46 4.97 5.24 -2.20
CA PRO A 46 5.95 6.33 -2.13
C PRO A 46 6.02 7.22 -3.38
N CYS A 47 5.31 6.90 -4.46
CA CYS A 47 5.48 7.58 -5.74
C CYS A 47 4.87 8.99 -5.80
N ALA A 48 4.12 9.40 -4.78
CA ALA A 48 3.50 10.72 -4.66
C ALA A 48 2.57 11.11 -5.82
N HIS A 49 2.07 10.13 -6.56
CA HIS A 49 1.06 10.37 -7.60
C HIS A 49 -0.32 10.58 -6.99
N LYS A 50 -1.08 11.52 -7.55
CA LYS A 50 -2.51 11.63 -7.32
C LYS A 50 -3.24 10.59 -8.19
N ALA A 51 -3.13 9.34 -7.79
CA ALA A 51 -3.61 8.17 -8.52
C ALA A 51 -4.31 7.18 -7.58
N GLU A 52 -5.03 6.23 -8.17
CA GLU A 52 -5.64 5.13 -7.43
C GLU A 52 -4.62 4.04 -7.08
N ALA A 53 -4.89 3.32 -5.99
CA ALA A 53 -4.22 2.09 -5.63
C ALA A 53 -5.04 0.92 -6.17
N VAL A 54 -4.53 0.23 -7.18
CA VAL A 54 -5.23 -0.88 -7.86
C VAL A 54 -4.58 -2.20 -7.47
N SER A 55 -5.38 -3.24 -7.30
CA SER A 55 -4.84 -4.57 -7.00
C SER A 55 -4.38 -5.26 -8.27
N VAL A 56 -3.20 -5.87 -8.23
CA VAL A 56 -2.75 -6.80 -9.29
C VAL A 56 -3.34 -8.20 -9.13
N CYS A 57 -4.04 -8.46 -8.02
CA CYS A 57 -4.72 -9.73 -7.79
C CYS A 57 -6.13 -9.70 -8.37
N PRO A 58 -6.59 -10.77 -9.04
CA PRO A 58 -8.00 -10.92 -9.41
C PRO A 58 -8.93 -10.95 -8.18
N SER A 59 -8.42 -11.42 -7.04
CA SER A 59 -9.09 -11.37 -5.75
C SER A 59 -8.06 -11.25 -4.63
N TRP A 60 -8.36 -10.40 -3.66
CA TRP A 60 -7.66 -10.34 -2.39
C TRP A 60 -8.73 -10.21 -1.30
N SER A 61 -8.86 -11.27 -0.51
CA SER A 61 -9.69 -11.26 0.69
C SER A 61 -8.88 -11.94 1.79
N PRO A 62 -8.72 -11.30 2.95
CA PRO A 62 -8.17 -11.98 4.13
C PRO A 62 -9.09 -13.13 4.61
N VAL A 63 -10.33 -13.21 4.10
CA VAL A 63 -11.34 -14.20 4.50
C VAL A 63 -11.46 -15.35 3.49
N ASP A 64 -11.37 -15.08 2.18
CA ASP A 64 -11.69 -16.06 1.12
C ASP A 64 -10.46 -16.80 0.55
N GLY A 65 -9.27 -16.54 1.09
CA GLY A 65 -8.01 -17.11 0.60
C GLY A 65 -7.44 -16.30 -0.57
N CYS A 66 -6.24 -15.78 -0.39
CA CYS A 66 -5.55 -14.98 -1.40
C CYS A 66 -5.16 -15.86 -2.61
N ARG A 67 -5.81 -15.68 -3.76
CA ARG A 67 -5.41 -16.33 -5.03
C ARG A 67 -4.27 -15.61 -5.76
N CYS A 68 -3.65 -14.64 -5.10
CA CYS A 68 -2.67 -13.78 -5.75
C CYS A 68 -1.35 -14.51 -6.05
N GLN A 69 -0.95 -15.48 -5.23
CA GLN A 69 0.20 -16.35 -5.52
C GLN A 69 -0.03 -17.19 -6.78
N GLU A 70 -1.24 -17.76 -6.94
CA GLU A 70 -1.63 -18.52 -8.14
C GLU A 70 -1.63 -17.63 -9.40
N ALA A 71 -2.09 -16.38 -9.27
CA ALA A 71 -2.21 -15.45 -10.38
C ALA A 71 -0.89 -14.76 -10.77
N LEU A 72 0.01 -14.52 -9.81
CA LEU A 72 1.28 -13.82 -10.01
C LEU A 72 2.48 -14.78 -10.21
N GLY A 73 2.25 -16.10 -10.26
CA GLY A 73 3.27 -17.09 -10.58
C GLY A 73 4.36 -17.27 -9.50
N SER A 74 4.08 -16.95 -8.24
CA SER A 74 5.04 -17.09 -7.14
C SER A 74 4.76 -18.38 -6.36
N VAL A 75 5.68 -19.32 -6.52
CA VAL A 75 5.71 -20.67 -5.95
C VAL A 75 5.85 -20.64 -4.43
N ASP A 76 5.02 -21.45 -3.76
CA ASP A 76 5.02 -21.97 -2.39
C ASP A 76 5.69 -21.13 -1.26
N HIS A 77 4.89 -20.67 -0.30
CA HIS A 77 5.43 -20.20 0.98
C HIS A 77 5.81 -21.41 1.84
N GLY A 78 7.10 -21.59 2.06
CA GLY A 78 7.62 -22.55 3.03
C GLY A 78 6.96 -22.39 4.42
N PRO A 79 7.04 -23.43 5.27
CA PRO A 79 6.29 -23.49 6.53
C PRO A 79 6.60 -22.31 7.46
N ALA A 80 5.57 -21.85 8.17
CA ALA A 80 5.69 -20.75 9.12
C ALA A 80 6.79 -21.03 10.16
N PRO A 81 7.61 -20.03 10.56
CA PRO A 81 8.61 -20.22 11.59
C PRO A 81 7.94 -20.54 12.92
N THR A 82 8.41 -21.61 13.58
CA THR A 82 7.96 -22.01 14.91
C THR A 82 8.32 -20.93 15.93
N PRO A 83 7.37 -20.43 16.74
CA PRO A 83 7.70 -19.54 17.85
C PRO A 83 8.62 -20.26 18.84
N ALA A 84 9.62 -19.53 19.35
CA ALA A 84 10.51 -19.98 20.41
C ALA A 84 9.81 -20.02 21.77
#